data_AF-A0A7C0ZFJ3-F1
#
_entry.id   AF-A0A7C0ZFJ3-F1
#
_cell.length_a   1.000
_cell.length_b   1.000
_cell.length_c   1.000
_cell.angle_alpha   90.00
_cell.angle_beta   90.00
_cell.angle_gamma   90.00
#
_symmetry.space_group_name_H-M   'P 1'
#
loop_
_entity.id
_entity.type
_entity.pdbx_description
1 polymer ?
#
loop_
_entity_poly.entity_id
_entity_poly.type
_entity_poly.pdbx_seq_one_letter_code
_entity_poly.pdbx_strand_id
1 'polypeptide(L)'
;MVVTLIRTEQERLILLRYDTASNRPHIPTTHHLLQGTKAAYLSPRWSGDDPLIWIEGESGSDWENLWRYAERFEHPLWVEKAKGLGHGGGDYIVFSEFINSVRTGRSAINVYEASAWSMIIPLSKKSEESGGKPVKFPEYLWIY
;
A
#
# COMPACT_ATOMS: atom_id res chain seq x y z
N MET A 1 4.07 -2.30 19.27
CA MET A 1 4.47 -2.24 17.84
C MET A 1 4.90 -3.62 17.39
N VAL A 2 4.51 -4.03 16.17
CA VAL A 2 4.94 -5.26 15.49
C VAL A 2 5.52 -4.88 14.14
N VAL A 3 6.62 -5.53 13.74
CA VAL A 3 7.23 -5.39 12.42
C VAL A 3 7.27 -6.75 11.75
N THR A 4 6.75 -6.82 10.52
CA THR A 4 6.71 -8.04 9.72
C THR A 4 7.47 -7.81 8.42
N LEU A 5 8.45 -8.67 8.14
CA LEU A 5 9.13 -8.71 6.86
C LEU A 5 8.51 -9.81 5.99
N ILE A 6 8.04 -9.43 4.81
CA ILE A 6 7.43 -10.35 3.86
C ILE A 6 8.29 -10.36 2.60
N ARG A 7 8.68 -11.55 2.16
CA ARG A 7 9.40 -11.75 0.90
C ARG A 7 8.44 -12.32 -0.14
N THR A 8 8.37 -11.70 -1.30
CA THR A 8 7.60 -12.21 -2.44
C THR A 8 8.38 -13.27 -3.19
N GLU A 9 7.72 -14.01 -4.09
CA GLU A 9 8.39 -15.00 -4.96
C GLU A 9 9.45 -14.36 -5.86
N GLN A 10 9.26 -13.09 -6.24
CA GLN A 10 10.21 -12.29 -7.02
C GLN A 10 11.28 -11.60 -6.14
N GLU A 11 11.49 -12.11 -4.92
CA GLU A 11 12.47 -11.61 -3.94
C GLU A 11 12.30 -10.13 -3.57
N ARG A 12 11.10 -9.56 -3.76
CA ARG A 12 10.80 -8.21 -3.29
C ARG A 12 10.54 -8.27 -1.79
N LEU A 13 11.01 -7.26 -1.08
CA LEU A 13 10.83 -7.13 0.36
C LEU A 13 9.74 -6.11 0.66
N ILE A 14 8.75 -6.54 1.44
CA ILE A 14 7.73 -5.67 2.01
C ILE A 14 7.97 -5.61 3.52
N LEU A 15 8.15 -4.40 4.03
CA LEU A 15 8.21 -4.14 5.47
C LEU A 15 6.85 -3.58 5.90
N LEU A 16 6.16 -4.30 6.77
CA LEU A 16 4.90 -3.87 7.35
C LEU A 16 5.10 -3.56 8.84
N ARG A 17 4.63 -2.39 9.27
CA ARG A 17 4.60 -1.99 10.67
C ARG A 17 3.16 -1.87 11.13
N TYR A 18 2.82 -2.56 12.20
CA TYR A 18 1.54 -2.43 12.87
C TYR A 18 1.73 -1.88 14.29
N ASP A 19 1.11 -0.75 14.58
CA ASP A 19 1.27 -0.09 15.88
C ASP A 19 0.07 0.82 16.16
N THR A 20 -0.86 0.34 16.96
CA THR A 20 -2.10 1.07 17.31
C THR A 20 -2.14 1.48 18.78
N ALA A 21 -1.18 1.03 19.60
CA ALA A 21 -1.20 1.18 21.06
C ALA A 21 -0.16 2.17 21.61
N SER A 22 0.88 2.51 20.85
CA SER A 22 1.92 3.41 21.35
C SER A 22 1.45 4.87 21.31
N ASN A 23 1.65 5.60 22.41
CA ASN A 23 1.31 7.03 22.52
C ASN A 23 2.13 7.87 21.53
N ARG A 24 1.51 8.33 20.45
CA ARG A 24 2.10 9.22 19.45
C ARG A 24 1.00 9.89 18.61
N PRO A 25 1.31 10.99 17.90
CA PRO A 25 0.39 11.54 16.90
C PRO A 25 0.01 10.50 15.86
N HIS A 26 -1.23 10.58 15.36
CA HIS A 26 -1.68 9.73 14.27
C HIS A 26 -0.79 9.95 13.05
N ILE A 27 0.00 8.94 12.69
CA ILE A 27 0.66 8.90 11.39
C ILE A 27 -0.47 8.59 10.40
N PRO A 28 -0.69 9.40 9.36
CA PRO A 28 -1.69 9.06 8.36
C PRO A 28 -1.44 7.64 7.85
N THR A 29 -2.50 6.93 7.44
CA THR A 29 -2.42 5.57 6.86
C THR A 29 -1.61 5.53 5.57
N THR A 30 -0.99 6.64 5.17
CA THR A 30 -0.21 6.82 3.97
C THR A 30 1.29 6.62 4.15
N HIS A 31 1.84 6.18 5.29
CA HIS A 31 3.29 6.02 5.48
C HIS A 31 3.90 4.89 4.63
N HIS A 32 4.16 5.19 3.37
CA HIS A 32 4.64 4.29 2.34
C HIS A 32 6.01 4.71 1.83
N LEU A 33 6.88 3.73 1.64
CA LEU A 33 8.10 3.84 0.86
C LEU A 33 8.03 2.77 -0.23
N LEU A 34 8.24 3.17 -1.48
CA LEU A 34 8.35 2.25 -2.60
C LEU A 34 9.66 2.52 -3.32
N GLN A 35 10.48 1.50 -3.51
CA GLN A 35 11.76 1.64 -4.18
C GLN A 35 11.91 0.60 -5.28
N GLY A 36 12.13 1.10 -6.50
CA GLY A 36 12.51 0.32 -7.67
C GLY A 36 13.92 0.67 -8.13
N THR A 37 14.30 0.14 -9.29
CA THR A 37 15.60 0.42 -9.91
C THR A 37 15.66 1.79 -10.61
N LYS A 38 14.50 2.30 -11.04
CA LYS A 38 14.38 3.54 -11.83
C LYS A 38 13.65 4.66 -11.12
N ALA A 39 13.04 4.39 -9.98
CA ALA A 39 12.29 5.38 -9.24
C ALA A 39 12.18 4.99 -7.76
N ALA A 40 12.00 6.00 -6.92
CA ALA A 40 11.65 5.83 -5.52
C ALA A 40 10.56 6.83 -5.14
N TYR A 41 9.64 6.41 -4.27
CA TYR A 41 8.54 7.19 -3.75
C TYR A 41 8.55 7.15 -2.22
N LEU A 42 8.34 8.30 -1.61
CA LEU A 42 8.12 8.46 -0.18
C LEU A 42 6.86 9.29 0.05
N SER A 43 5.94 8.75 0.83
CA SER A 43 4.71 9.44 1.20
C SER A 43 4.90 10.53 2.27
N PRO A 44 3.91 11.43 2.45
CA PRO A 44 3.84 12.29 3.61
C PRO A 44 3.85 11.50 4.91
N ARG A 45 4.62 11.97 5.90
CA ARG A 45 4.74 11.29 7.21
C ARG A 45 3.88 11.93 8.30
N TRP A 46 3.45 13.17 8.09
CA TRP A 46 2.61 13.96 8.99
C TRP A 46 1.88 15.05 8.20
N SER A 47 0.94 15.74 8.85
CA SER A 47 0.12 16.78 8.20
C SER A 47 0.95 18.00 7.81
N GLY A 48 1.09 18.27 6.51
CA GLY A 48 1.93 19.36 5.98
C GLY A 48 3.29 18.90 5.42
N ASP A 49 3.58 17.59 5.46
CA ASP A 49 4.69 16.98 4.72
C ASP A 49 4.26 16.77 3.25
N ASP A 50 5.18 16.96 2.31
CA ASP A 50 4.91 16.72 0.89
C ASP A 50 5.23 15.26 0.51
N PRO A 51 4.46 14.66 -0.43
CA PRO A 51 4.88 13.42 -1.06
C PRO A 51 6.10 13.67 -1.94
N LEU A 52 7.11 12.80 -1.82
CA LEU A 52 8.37 12.90 -2.53
C LEU A 52 8.54 11.77 -3.55
N ILE A 53 9.10 12.11 -4.71
CA ILE A 53 9.42 11.18 -5.78
C ILE A 53 10.82 11.47 -6.33
N TRP A 54 11.51 10.42 -6.76
CA TRP A 54 12.71 10.51 -7.58
C TRP A 54 12.56 9.55 -8.76
N ILE A 55 12.85 9.99 -9.98
CA ILE A 55 12.73 9.22 -11.22
C ILE A 55 14.02 9.35 -12.05
N GLU A 56 14.61 8.23 -12.41
CA GLU A 56 15.80 8.15 -13.26
C GLU A 56 15.56 8.84 -14.62
N GLY A 57 16.43 9.79 -14.97
CA GLY A 57 16.36 10.52 -16.24
C GLY A 57 15.36 11.68 -16.25
N GLU A 58 14.58 11.89 -15.19
CA GLU A 58 13.69 13.05 -15.05
C GLU A 58 14.05 13.91 -13.83
N SER A 59 14.33 13.29 -12.69
CA SER A 59 14.75 13.99 -11.47
C SER A 59 16.25 14.27 -11.47
N GLY A 60 16.64 15.35 -10.77
CA GLY A 60 18.05 15.66 -10.49
C GLY A 60 18.67 14.72 -9.44
N SER A 61 19.58 15.27 -8.63
CA SER A 61 20.19 14.54 -7.50
C SER A 61 19.30 14.51 -6.25
N ASP A 62 18.22 15.29 -6.23
CA ASP A 62 17.37 15.49 -5.06
C ASP A 62 15.98 14.89 -5.25
N TRP A 63 15.29 14.69 -4.13
CA TRP A 63 13.86 14.38 -4.12
C TRP A 63 13.05 15.55 -4.66
N GLU A 64 12.01 15.24 -5.42
CA GLU A 64 11.07 16.23 -5.95
C GLU A 64 9.67 16.01 -5.38
N ASN A 65 8.87 17.06 -5.37
CA ASN A 65 7.47 16.96 -4.97
C ASN A 65 6.68 16.14 -6.01
N LEU A 66 5.99 15.08 -5.57
CA LEU A 66 5.21 14.18 -6.44
C LEU A 66 4.17 14.94 -7.28
N TRP A 67 3.58 16.02 -6.74
CA TRP A 67 2.52 16.77 -7.41
C TRP A 67 2.98 17.42 -8.72
N ARG A 68 4.29 17.61 -8.94
CA ARG A 68 4.84 18.06 -10.23
C ARG A 68 4.50 17.12 -11.38
N TYR A 69 4.21 15.86 -11.08
CA TYR A 69 3.97 14.81 -12.05
C TYR A 69 2.49 14.38 -12.12
N ALA A 70 1.60 15.02 -11.34
CA ALA A 70 0.19 14.65 -11.24
C ALA A 70 -0.49 14.66 -12.62
N GLU A 71 -0.29 15.70 -13.45
CA GLU A 71 -0.90 15.77 -14.79
C GLU A 71 -0.59 14.57 -15.68
N ARG A 72 0.56 13.92 -15.48
CA ARG A 72 1.02 12.78 -16.29
C ARG A 72 0.62 11.42 -15.72
N PHE A 73 0.52 11.30 -14.40
CA PHE A 73 0.37 10.00 -13.73
C PHE A 73 -0.83 9.88 -12.80
N GLU A 74 -1.63 10.94 -12.62
CA GLU A 74 -2.86 10.85 -11.83
C GLU A 74 -3.76 9.75 -12.40
N HIS A 75 -4.21 8.86 -11.52
CA HIS A 75 -4.99 7.72 -11.96
C HIS A 75 -6.36 8.20 -12.46
N PRO A 76 -6.88 7.72 -13.62
CA PRO A 76 -8.15 8.20 -14.17
C PRO A 76 -9.38 8.01 -13.26
N LEU A 77 -9.31 7.05 -12.32
CA LEU A 77 -10.35 6.85 -11.30
C LEU A 77 -10.36 7.95 -10.22
N TRP A 78 -9.25 8.68 -10.08
CA TRP A 78 -9.17 9.82 -9.18
C TRP A 78 -9.90 11.01 -9.83
N VAL A 79 -11.17 11.14 -9.50
CA VAL A 79 -12.05 12.21 -10.01
C VAL A 79 -12.22 13.30 -8.96
N GLU A 80 -12.36 14.56 -9.39
CA GLU A 80 -12.63 15.69 -8.48
C GLU A 80 -13.81 15.44 -7.54
N LYS A 81 -14.82 14.70 -8.02
CA LYS A 81 -16.01 14.34 -7.24
C LYS A 81 -15.71 13.46 -6.01
N ALA A 82 -14.58 12.74 -6.01
CA ALA A 82 -14.15 11.94 -4.87
C ALA A 82 -13.56 12.83 -3.75
N LYS A 83 -12.99 14.01 -4.10
CA LYS A 83 -12.29 14.86 -3.13
C LYS A 83 -13.23 15.29 -2.00
N GLY A 84 -12.79 15.06 -0.77
CA GLY A 84 -13.53 15.43 0.44
C GLY A 84 -14.66 14.47 0.84
N LEU A 85 -14.89 13.37 0.11
CA LEU A 85 -15.84 12.33 0.51
C LEU A 85 -15.13 11.19 1.27
N GLY A 86 -15.72 10.73 2.38
CA GLY A 86 -15.10 9.70 3.23
C GLY A 86 -13.72 10.13 3.77
N HIS A 87 -12.77 9.19 3.83
CA HIS A 87 -11.38 9.44 4.25
C HIS A 87 -10.53 10.06 3.12
N GLY A 88 -10.90 11.26 2.66
CA GLY A 88 -10.14 12.03 1.65
C GLY A 88 -10.42 11.63 0.19
N GLY A 89 -11.44 10.82 -0.05
CA GLY A 89 -11.90 10.38 -1.37
C GLY A 89 -11.66 8.91 -1.67
N GLY A 90 -10.79 8.24 -0.91
CA GLY A 90 -10.49 6.81 -1.10
C GLY A 90 -11.72 5.92 -0.98
N ASP A 91 -12.56 6.15 0.04
CA ASP A 91 -13.76 5.34 0.26
C ASP A 91 -14.73 5.41 -0.92
N TYR A 92 -14.88 6.59 -1.53
CA TYR A 92 -15.75 6.77 -2.70
C TYR A 92 -15.29 5.87 -3.86
N ILE A 93 -13.97 5.82 -4.11
CA ILE A 93 -13.39 4.99 -5.17
C ILE A 93 -13.61 3.51 -4.87
N VAL A 94 -13.37 3.07 -3.64
CA VAL A 94 -13.57 1.67 -3.23
C VAL A 94 -15.04 1.25 -3.42
N PHE A 95 -16.00 2.06 -2.97
CA PHE A 95 -17.42 1.75 -3.15
C PHE A 95 -17.85 1.78 -4.62
N SER A 96 -17.33 2.74 -5.39
CA SER A 96 -17.60 2.82 -6.83
C SER A 96 -17.10 1.57 -7.56
N GLU A 97 -15.87 1.13 -7.28
CA GLU A 97 -15.30 -0.09 -7.86
C GLU A 97 -16.03 -1.35 -7.41
N PHE A 98 -16.48 -1.41 -6.15
CA PHE A 98 -17.31 -2.54 -5.69
C PHE A 98 -18.63 -2.65 -6.49
N ILE A 99 -19.35 -1.54 -6.67
CA ILE A 99 -20.59 -1.52 -7.47
C ILE A 99 -20.30 -1.89 -8.93
N ASN A 100 -19.21 -1.38 -9.50
CA ASN A 100 -18.78 -1.73 -10.86
C ASN A 100 -18.47 -3.22 -10.99
N SER A 101 -17.83 -3.81 -9.97
CA SER A 101 -17.50 -5.23 -9.93
C SER A 101 -18.75 -6.10 -9.92
N VAL A 102 -19.76 -5.73 -9.14
CA VAL A 102 -21.06 -6.43 -9.11
C VAL A 102 -21.76 -6.36 -10.47
N ARG A 103 -21.66 -5.22 -11.18
CA ARG A 103 -22.32 -5.03 -12.48
C ARG A 103 -21.62 -5.75 -13.63
N THR A 104 -20.29 -5.82 -13.59
CA THR A 104 -19.47 -6.31 -14.71
C THR A 104 -18.92 -7.72 -14.49
N GLY A 105 -19.00 -8.24 -13.26
CA GLY A 105 -18.39 -9.51 -12.87
C GLY A 105 -16.86 -9.47 -12.80
N ARG A 106 -16.24 -8.27 -12.82
CA ARG A 106 -14.78 -8.10 -12.74
C ARG A 106 -14.40 -7.37 -11.47
N SER A 107 -13.53 -7.96 -10.66
CA SER A 107 -12.99 -7.31 -9.46
C SER A 107 -11.52 -6.96 -9.66
N ALA A 108 -11.11 -5.79 -9.17
CA ALA A 108 -9.70 -5.39 -9.12
C ALA A 108 -8.91 -6.21 -8.07
N ILE A 109 -9.58 -6.71 -7.03
CA ILE A 109 -9.01 -7.55 -5.98
C ILE A 109 -9.87 -8.80 -5.86
N ASN A 110 -9.28 -9.96 -6.09
CA ASN A 110 -9.98 -11.24 -5.99
C ASN A 110 -9.93 -11.82 -4.56
N VAL A 111 -10.65 -12.93 -4.34
CA VAL A 111 -10.75 -13.57 -3.02
C VAL A 111 -9.41 -14.12 -2.51
N TYR A 112 -8.53 -14.58 -3.39
CA TYR A 112 -7.22 -15.12 -3.04
C TYR A 112 -6.27 -14.01 -2.59
N GLU A 113 -6.27 -12.87 -3.29
CA GLU A 113 -5.48 -11.68 -2.92
C GLU A 113 -5.94 -11.13 -1.57
N ALA A 114 -7.25 -10.94 -1.37
CA ALA A 114 -7.80 -10.50 -0.09
C ALA A 114 -7.48 -11.49 1.05
N SER A 115 -7.52 -12.80 0.76
CA SER A 115 -7.15 -13.84 1.72
C SER A 115 -5.66 -13.81 2.04
N ALA A 116 -4.79 -13.56 1.06
CA ALA A 116 -3.36 -13.42 1.27
C ALA A 116 -3.05 -12.24 2.21
N TRP A 117 -3.67 -11.08 2.02
CA TRP A 117 -3.48 -9.95 2.93
C TRP A 117 -3.96 -10.28 4.35
N SER A 118 -5.10 -10.96 4.46
CA SER A 118 -5.67 -11.36 5.75
C SER A 118 -4.79 -12.38 6.49
N MET A 119 -4.10 -13.26 5.77
CA MET A 119 -3.19 -14.27 6.34
C MET A 119 -1.96 -13.67 7.01
N ILE A 120 -1.60 -12.40 6.75
CA ILE A 120 -0.47 -11.74 7.43
C ILE A 120 -0.65 -11.80 8.95
N ILE A 121 -1.88 -11.63 9.46
CA ILE A 121 -2.17 -11.64 10.90
C ILE A 121 -1.82 -12.99 11.54
N PRO A 122 -2.44 -14.13 11.17
CA PRO A 122 -2.14 -15.42 11.79
C PRO A 122 -0.71 -15.91 11.50
N LEU A 123 -0.15 -15.62 10.31
CA LEU A 123 1.22 -16.03 9.98
C LEU A 123 2.27 -15.25 10.78
N SER A 124 2.06 -13.96 11.00
CA SER A 124 2.93 -13.15 11.87
C SER A 124 2.88 -13.65 13.32
N LYS A 125 1.70 -14.04 13.82
CA LYS A 125 1.56 -14.63 15.16
C LYS A 125 2.30 -15.97 15.28
N LYS A 126 2.16 -16.84 14.28
CA LYS A 126 2.92 -18.11 14.22
C LYS A 126 4.43 -17.89 14.13
N SER A 127 4.86 -16.85 13.41
CA SER A 127 6.27 -16.47 13.35
C SER A 127 6.78 -16.03 14.74
N GLU A 128 6.05 -15.16 15.43
CA GLU A 128 6.34 -14.73 16.80
C GLU A 128 6.47 -15.92 17.76
N GLU A 129 5.48 -16.82 17.78
CA GLU A 129 5.46 -18.02 18.63
C GLU A 129 6.62 -19.00 18.37
N SER A 130 7.21 -18.93 17.17
CA SER A 130 8.37 -19.75 16.78
C SER A 130 9.70 -19.02 16.91
N GLY A 131 9.74 -17.87 17.61
CA GLY A 131 10.95 -17.08 17.83
C GLY A 131 11.35 -16.23 16.62
N GLY A 132 10.39 -15.78 15.82
CA GLY A 132 10.59 -14.95 14.63
C GLY A 132 11.04 -15.72 13.39
N LYS A 133 10.84 -17.03 13.34
CA LYS A 133 11.20 -17.83 12.15
C LYS A 133 10.28 -17.47 10.97
N PRO A 134 10.80 -17.49 9.72
CA PRO A 134 9.98 -17.31 8.54
C PRO A 134 8.88 -18.37 8.46
N VAL A 135 7.66 -17.93 8.16
CA VAL A 135 6.49 -18.79 7.93
C VAL A 135 6.04 -18.59 6.49
N LYS A 136 5.85 -19.68 5.75
CA LYS A 136 5.37 -19.63 4.36
C LYS A 136 3.88 -19.29 4.31
N PHE A 137 3.50 -18.55 3.27
CA PHE A 137 2.11 -18.41 2.88
C PHE A 137 1.57 -19.76 2.35
N PRO A 138 0.29 -20.08 2.57
CA PRO A 138 -0.32 -21.26 1.97
C PRO A 138 -0.31 -21.22 0.44
N GLU A 139 0.01 -22.34 -0.20
CA GLU A 139 0.14 -22.45 -1.66
C GLU A 139 -1.20 -22.24 -2.39
N TYR A 140 -2.34 -22.54 -1.76
CA TYR A 140 -3.66 -22.36 -2.35
C TYR A 140 -4.04 -20.88 -2.61
N LEU A 141 -3.23 -19.93 -2.12
CA LEU A 141 -3.45 -18.51 -2.39
C LEU A 141 -2.98 -18.09 -3.79
N TRP A 142 -2.28 -18.97 -4.51
CA TRP A 142 -1.63 -18.65 -5.80
C TRP A 142 -2.18 -19.47 -6.97
N ILE A 143 -3.32 -20.15 -6.77
CA ILE A 143 -3.96 -21.01 -7.77
C ILE A 143 -5.14 -20.29 -8.43
N TYR A 144 -4.87 -19.38 -9.36
CA TYR A 144 -5.91 -18.72 -10.15
C TYR A 144 -5.40 -18.28 -11.53
#